data_AF-A0A836BEK9-F1
#
_entry.id   AF-A0A836BEK9-F1
#
_cell.length_a   1.000
_cell.length_b   1.000
_cell.length_c   1.000
_cell.angle_alpha   90.00
_cell.angle_beta   90.00
_cell.angle_gamma   90.00
#
_symmetry.space_group_name_H-M   'P 1'
#
loop_
_entity.id
_entity.type
_entity.pdbx_description
1 polymer ?
#
loop_
_entity_poly.entity_id
_entity_poly.type
_entity_poly.pdbx_seq_one_letter_code
_entity_poly.pdbx_strand_id
1 'polypeptide(L)'
;MVTKEEIENVAKLMRIELDDHIVHIDQVQKMIEYFDILDKAGVESEEANFTKISIKELREDKYIPYDEKLIDKLKKYKGTYVRAPKMV
;
A
#
# COMPACT_ATOMS: atom_id res chain seq x y z
N MET A 1 -9.50 8.35 -19.51
CA MET A 1 -10.75 8.65 -18.80
C MET A 1 -11.02 7.48 -17.88
N VAL A 2 -11.13 7.74 -16.58
CA VAL A 2 -11.29 6.71 -15.54
C VAL A 2 -12.66 6.07 -15.64
N THR A 3 -12.68 4.74 -15.69
CA THR A 3 -13.90 3.94 -15.74
C THR A 3 -14.26 3.38 -14.37
N LYS A 4 -15.52 2.98 -14.19
CA LYS A 4 -15.98 2.31 -12.97
C LYS A 4 -15.21 1.02 -12.71
N GLU A 5 -14.95 0.23 -13.76
CA GLU A 5 -14.23 -1.05 -13.68
C GLU A 5 -12.79 -0.87 -13.18
N GLU A 6 -12.10 0.20 -13.58
CA GLU A 6 -10.76 0.51 -13.09
C GLU A 6 -10.76 0.87 -11.60
N ILE A 7 -11.75 1.64 -11.13
CA ILE A 7 -11.89 1.96 -9.70
C ILE A 7 -12.20 0.71 -8.89
N GLU A 8 -13.11 -0.14 -9.36
CA GLU A 8 -13.42 -1.44 -8.75
C GLU A 8 -12.16 -2.30 -8.60
N ASN A 9 -11.36 -2.36 -9.66
CA ASN A 9 -10.14 -3.17 -9.68
C ASN A 9 -9.09 -2.64 -8.69
N VAL A 10 -8.83 -1.33 -8.70
CA VAL A 10 -7.87 -0.72 -7.77
C VAL A 10 -8.32 -0.85 -6.32
N ALA A 11 -9.61 -0.61 -6.03
CA ALA A 11 -10.16 -0.78 -4.69
C ALA A 11 -9.99 -2.22 -4.18
N LYS A 12 -10.23 -3.20 -5.05
CA LYS A 12 -10.02 -4.62 -4.73
C LYS A 12 -8.55 -4.95 -4.45
N LEU A 13 -7.62 -4.39 -5.23
CA LEU A 13 -6.17 -4.54 -4.97
C LEU A 13 -5.78 -3.95 -3.61
N MET A 14 -6.40 -2.84 -3.22
CA MET A 14 -6.18 -2.18 -1.93
C MET A 14 -6.97 -2.78 -0.76
N ARG A 15 -7.83 -3.79 -1.03
CA ARG A 15 -8.76 -4.40 -0.06
C ARG A 15 -9.70 -3.37 0.58
N ILE A 16 -10.17 -2.42 -0.20
CA ILE A 16 -11.17 -1.42 0.20
C ILE A 16 -12.52 -1.88 -0.33
N GLU A 17 -13.50 -2.06 0.56
CA GLU A 17 -14.90 -2.22 0.18
C GLU A 17 -15.48 -0.84 -0.10
N LEU A 18 -16.02 -0.64 -1.30
CA LEU A 18 -16.66 0.60 -1.70
C LEU A 18 -18.16 0.37 -1.83
N ASP A 19 -18.99 1.28 -1.29
CA ASP A 19 -20.45 1.16 -1.39
C ASP A 19 -20.95 1.72 -2.74
N ASP A 20 -20.52 2.92 -3.13
CA ASP A 20 -20.83 3.54 -4.41
C ASP A 20 -19.56 4.02 -5.12
N HIS A 21 -19.22 3.36 -6.21
CA HIS A 21 -17.98 3.61 -6.94
C HIS A 21 -18.07 4.86 -7.83
N ILE A 22 -19.27 5.33 -8.13
CA ILE A 22 -19.50 6.46 -9.06
C ILE A 22 -19.04 7.77 -8.43
N VAL A 23 -19.17 7.89 -7.10
CA VAL A 23 -18.77 9.09 -6.34
C VAL A 23 -17.27 9.41 -6.47
N HIS A 24 -16.44 8.38 -6.69
CA HIS A 24 -14.99 8.53 -6.76
C HIS A 24 -14.46 8.76 -8.18
N ILE A 25 -15.26 8.57 -9.23
CA ILE A 25 -14.80 8.69 -10.61
C ILE A 25 -14.30 10.10 -10.91
N ASP A 26 -15.11 11.12 -10.62
CA ASP A 26 -14.76 12.52 -10.91
C ASP A 26 -13.54 12.99 -10.10
N GLN A 27 -13.43 12.53 -8.85
CA GLN A 27 -12.30 12.88 -7.97
C GLN A 27 -10.99 12.27 -8.48
N VAL A 28 -11.00 10.97 -8.79
CA VAL A 28 -9.81 10.26 -9.31
C VAL A 28 -9.42 10.81 -10.69
N GLN A 29 -10.39 11.08 -11.56
CA GLN A 29 -10.14 11.68 -12.87
C GLN A 29 -9.42 13.03 -12.73
N LYS A 30 -9.92 13.94 -11.87
CA LYS A 30 -9.28 15.24 -11.60
C LYS A 30 -7.87 15.09 -11.04
N MET A 31 -7.63 14.11 -10.17
CA MET A 31 -6.29 13.86 -9.63
C MET A 31 -5.32 13.38 -10.72
N ILE A 32 -5.75 12.49 -11.61
CA ILE A 32 -4.93 12.03 -12.73
C ILE A 32 -4.63 13.18 -13.70
N GLU A 33 -5.64 13.95 -14.09
CA GLU A 33 -5.47 15.12 -14.95
C GLU A 33 -4.50 16.15 -14.36
N TYR A 34 -4.49 16.29 -13.03
CA TYR A 34 -3.51 17.15 -12.36
C TYR A 34 -2.08 16.63 -12.54
N PHE A 35 -1.88 15.30 -12.56
CA PHE A 35 -0.56 14.71 -12.76
C PHE A 35 -0.05 14.78 -14.21
N ASP A 36 -0.90 15.07 -15.20
CA ASP A 36 -0.47 15.33 -16.60
C ASP A 36 0.52 16.51 -16.71
N ILE A 37 0.63 17.36 -15.67
CA ILE A 37 1.67 18.39 -15.58
C ILE A 37 3.08 17.76 -15.58
N LEU A 38 3.23 16.56 -15.01
CA LEU A 38 4.51 15.85 -14.92
C LEU A 38 4.99 15.32 -16.27
N ASP A 39 4.10 15.03 -17.21
CA ASP A 39 4.46 14.57 -18.56
C ASP A 39 5.25 15.63 -19.34
N LYS A 40 5.12 16.91 -18.95
CA LYS A 40 5.88 18.02 -19.55
C LYS A 40 7.30 18.15 -19.00
N ALA A 41 7.67 17.39 -17.96
CA ALA A 41 8.95 17.53 -17.28
C ALA A 41 10.15 16.97 -18.07
N GLY A 42 9.93 16.18 -19.14
CA GLY A 42 10.99 15.77 -20.06
C GLY A 42 12.06 14.85 -19.46
N VAL A 43 11.71 14.04 -18.46
CA VAL A 43 12.61 13.20 -17.66
C VAL A 43 12.96 11.84 -18.30
N GLU A 44 12.77 11.69 -19.62
CA GLU A 44 12.93 10.41 -20.33
C GLU A 44 14.35 9.83 -20.24
N SER A 45 15.35 10.68 -20.09
CA SER A 45 16.77 10.31 -20.00
C SER A 45 17.32 10.31 -18.57
N GLU A 46 16.50 10.66 -17.58
CA GLU A 46 16.92 10.73 -16.18
C GLU A 46 16.75 9.39 -15.47
N GLU A 47 17.76 9.00 -14.67
CA GLU A 47 17.63 7.84 -13.79
C GLU A 47 16.79 8.20 -12.55
N ALA A 48 15.89 7.28 -12.17
CA ALA A 48 15.12 7.44 -10.95
C ALA A 48 16.04 7.47 -9.71
N ASN A 49 15.84 8.47 -8.86
CA ASN A 49 16.58 8.60 -7.61
C ASN A 49 16.10 7.57 -6.60
N PHE A 50 16.88 6.50 -6.41
CA PHE A 50 16.66 5.53 -5.35
C PHE A 50 17.49 5.87 -4.12
N THR A 51 16.94 5.60 -2.93
CA THR A 51 17.73 5.63 -1.69
C THR A 51 18.79 4.54 -1.75
N LYS A 52 20.06 4.94 -1.86
CA LYS A 52 21.21 4.03 -1.85
C LYS A 52 21.61 3.78 -0.40
N ILE A 53 21.52 2.53 0.04
CA ILE A 53 22.02 2.10 1.35
C ILE A 53 23.40 1.49 1.14
N SER A 54 24.36 1.84 2.01
CA SER A 54 25.68 1.24 1.92
C SER A 54 25.64 -0.21 2.41
N ILE A 55 26.45 -1.08 1.81
CA ILE A 55 26.67 -2.44 2.33
C ILE A 55 27.17 -2.41 3.80
N LYS A 56 27.81 -1.30 4.20
CA LYS A 56 28.28 -1.09 5.58
C LYS A 56 27.14 -0.85 6.59
N GLU A 57 25.93 -0.57 6.14
CA GLU A 57 24.77 -0.24 6.97
C GLU A 57 23.77 -1.40 7.10
N LEU A 58 24.18 -2.61 6.72
CA LEU A 58 23.34 -3.80 6.86
C LEU A 58 23.17 -4.19 8.33
N ARG A 59 21.99 -4.70 8.67
CA ARG A 59 21.69 -5.24 10.00
C ARG A 59 22.64 -6.39 10.33
N GLU A 60 23.24 -6.34 11.52
CA GLU A 60 24.04 -7.44 12.06
C GLU A 60 23.18 -8.66 12.40
N ASP A 61 23.73 -9.86 12.23
CA ASP A 61 23.06 -11.10 12.59
C ASP A 61 23.12 -11.38 14.10
N LYS A 62 22.39 -10.56 14.87
CA LYS A 62 22.26 -10.68 16.32
C LYS A 62 20.80 -10.90 16.70
N TYR A 63 20.57 -11.85 17.60
CA TYR A 63 19.25 -12.07 18.19
C TYR A 63 18.87 -10.91 19.11
N ILE A 64 17.68 -10.36 18.90
CA ILE A 64 17.07 -9.35 19.76
C ILE A 64 15.79 -9.96 20.33
N PRO A 65 15.70 -10.22 21.65
CA PRO A 65 14.49 -10.76 22.25
C PRO A 65 13.33 -9.77 22.13
N TYR A 66 12.13 -10.30 21.93
CA TYR A 66 10.90 -9.52 21.91
C TYR A 66 10.11 -9.81 23.20
N ASP A 67 10.14 -8.86 24.14
CA ASP A 67 9.61 -9.06 25.49
C ASP A 67 8.17 -8.57 25.67
N GLU A 68 7.57 -7.97 24.65
CA GLU A 68 6.21 -7.47 24.73
C GLU A 68 5.16 -8.58 24.51
N LYS A 69 3.99 -8.42 25.15
CA LYS A 69 2.83 -9.28 24.89
C LYS A 69 2.08 -8.80 23.65
N LEU A 70 2.54 -9.21 22.47
CA LEU A 70 1.90 -8.89 21.19
C LEU A 70 0.41 -9.26 21.18
N ILE A 71 0.05 -10.39 21.80
CA ILE A 71 -1.32 -10.92 21.80
C ILE A 71 -2.32 -9.97 22.47
N ASP A 72 -1.87 -9.22 23.49
CA ASP A 72 -2.71 -8.28 24.25
C ASP A 72 -3.10 -7.05 23.40
N LYS A 73 -2.35 -6.80 22.31
CA LYS A 73 -2.62 -5.71 21.35
C LYS A 73 -3.57 -6.13 20.23
N LEU A 74 -3.97 -7.41 20.16
CA LEU A 74 -4.79 -7.94 19.06
C LEU A 74 -6.28 -7.92 19.39
N LYS A 75 -7.09 -7.49 18.41
CA LYS A 75 -8.57 -7.45 18.54
C LYS A 75 -9.22 -8.84 18.62
N LYS A 76 -8.65 -9.86 17.95
CA LYS A 76 -9.20 -11.22 17.89
C LYS A 76 -8.07 -12.24 17.98
N TYR A 77 -8.05 -13.00 19.08
CA TYR A 77 -7.09 -14.07 19.30
C TYR A 77 -7.75 -15.28 19.97
N LYS A 78 -7.10 -16.44 19.91
CA LYS A 78 -7.47 -17.65 20.64
C LYS A 78 -6.21 -18.34 21.12
N GLY A 79 -5.98 -18.35 22.44
CA GLY A 79 -4.71 -18.83 23.00
C GLY A 79 -3.55 -17.98 22.49
N THR A 80 -2.58 -18.61 21.84
CA THR A 80 -1.39 -17.97 21.27
C THR A 80 -1.53 -17.59 19.78
N TYR A 81 -2.72 -17.72 19.20
CA TYR A 81 -2.93 -17.54 17.76
C TYR A 81 -3.84 -16.36 17.42
N VAL A 82 -3.54 -15.70 16.30
CA VAL A 82 -4.44 -14.73 15.67
C VAL A 82 -5.66 -15.46 15.11
N ARG A 83 -6.87 -14.96 15.40
CA ARG A 83 -8.12 -15.57 14.89
C ARG A 83 -8.63 -14.80 13.68
N ALA A 84 -8.58 -15.43 12.51
CA ALA A 84 -9.12 -14.93 11.26
C ALA A 84 -10.05 -15.98 10.58
N PRO A 85 -10.93 -15.58 9.66
CA PRO A 85 -11.63 -16.52 8.79
C PRO A 85 -10.63 -17.43 8.06
N LYS A 86 -10.99 -18.70 7.88
CA LYS A 86 -10.14 -19.65 7.14
C LYS A 86 -10.04 -19.15 5.70
N MET A 87 -8.81 -19.09 5.16
CA MET A 87 -8.63 -18.88 3.73
C MET A 87 -9.17 -20.11 3.01
N VAL A 88 -10.12 -19.89 2.10
CA VAL A 88 -10.72 -20.92 1.24
C VAL A 88 -10.10 -20.82 -0.13
#